data_AF-A0A9P1REY7-F1
#
_entry.id   AF-A0A9P1REY7-F1
#
_cell.length_a   1.000
_cell.length_b   1.000
_cell.length_c   1.000
_cell.angle_alpha   90.00
_cell.angle_beta   90.00
_cell.angle_gamma   90.00
#
_symmetry.space_group_name_H-M   'P 1'
#
loop_
_entity.id
_entity.type
_entity.pdbx_description
1 polymer ?
#
loop_
_entity_poly.entity_id
_entity_poly.type
_entity_poly.pdbx_seq_one_letter_code
_entity_poly.pdbx_strand_id
1 'polypeptide(L)'
;MQLQIQSTLCPVVKSEVLQLARYGEVNGVGRRDWLRFEQEIHWIRESSATVSFTHGGVPVGVPRSSYSDYWGFLESLNSAIQGAQEACRRLSVTRQSSLRIAVSVEVLDVPAIAASGEVPTLQDGRRRCFYMLERPDLKWAHFDNEKLDAWSSAKSLDERYKLHSAIPWLRPALVASASAIWSSDSHADCDGLPPSVQQFIADQRLQAKQGVEEVGRAAVC
;
A
#
# COMPACT_ATOMS: atom_id res chain seq x y z
N MET A 1 -4.26 -12.88 -19.25
CA MET A 1 -4.14 -12.03 -18.03
C MET A 1 -2.66 -11.95 -17.68
N GLN A 2 -2.01 -10.80 -17.89
CA GLN A 2 -0.60 -10.63 -17.52
C GLN A 2 -0.55 -9.97 -16.15
N LEU A 3 -0.20 -10.76 -15.14
CA LEU A 3 0.22 -10.25 -13.85
C LEU A 3 1.53 -9.49 -14.06
N GLN A 4 1.58 -8.21 -13.68
CA GLN A 4 2.81 -7.44 -13.79
C GLN A 4 3.71 -7.78 -12.60
N ILE A 5 4.89 -8.31 -12.89
CA ILE A 5 5.91 -8.55 -11.87
C ILE A 5 6.42 -7.18 -11.41
N GLN A 6 6.44 -6.98 -10.10
CA GLN A 6 7.09 -5.84 -9.48
C GLN A 6 8.25 -6.33 -8.63
N SER A 7 9.41 -5.71 -8.83
CA SER A 7 10.56 -5.88 -7.95
C SER A 7 10.49 -4.83 -6.84
N THR A 8 10.55 -5.23 -5.57
CA THR A 8 10.48 -4.29 -4.44
C THR A 8 11.63 -4.50 -3.45
N LEU A 9 12.03 -3.41 -2.81
CA LEU A 9 12.94 -3.40 -1.65
C LEU A 9 12.17 -3.30 -0.32
N CYS A 10 10.84 -3.26 -0.40
CA CYS A 10 9.99 -3.24 0.77
C CYS A 10 10.00 -4.60 1.49
N PRO A 11 9.90 -4.61 2.84
CA PRO A 11 9.97 -5.82 3.62
C PRO A 11 8.68 -6.65 3.48
N VAL A 12 8.85 -7.98 3.48
CA VAL A 12 7.74 -8.91 3.72
C VAL A 12 7.54 -9.04 5.22
N VAL A 13 6.43 -8.53 5.75
CA VAL A 13 6.18 -8.47 7.20
C VAL A 13 5.36 -9.63 7.73
N LYS A 14 4.66 -10.35 6.84
CA LYS A 14 3.88 -11.54 7.17
C LYS A 14 3.80 -12.45 5.94
N SER A 15 3.80 -13.76 6.15
CA SER A 15 3.47 -14.75 5.11
C SER A 15 2.48 -15.73 5.70
N GLU A 16 1.42 -16.03 4.98
CA GLU A 16 0.40 -16.95 5.44
C GLU A 16 -0.29 -17.65 4.27
N VAL A 17 -0.72 -18.88 4.51
CA VAL A 17 -1.50 -19.65 3.54
C VAL A 17 -2.99 -19.33 3.75
N LEU A 18 -3.63 -18.74 2.74
CA LEU A 18 -5.03 -18.34 2.79
C LEU A 18 -5.91 -19.24 1.93
N GLN A 19 -7.11 -19.52 2.46
CA GLN A 19 -8.21 -20.10 1.70
C GLN A 19 -8.96 -18.98 0.98
N LEU A 20 -8.83 -18.94 -0.34
CA LEU A 20 -9.33 -17.86 -1.18
C LEU A 20 -10.34 -18.36 -2.21
N ALA A 21 -11.08 -17.42 -2.79
CA ALA A 21 -11.99 -17.65 -3.87
C ALA A 21 -11.87 -16.57 -4.94
N ARG A 22 -12.06 -16.96 -6.21
CA ARG A 22 -12.20 -16.03 -7.33
C ARG A 22 -13.40 -16.42 -8.18
N TYR A 23 -14.15 -15.43 -8.66
CA TYR A 23 -15.27 -15.69 -9.55
C TYR A 23 -14.77 -15.83 -10.99
N GLY A 24 -14.97 -17.00 -11.60
CA GLY A 24 -14.38 -17.33 -12.89
C GLY A 24 -15.15 -18.41 -13.63
N GLU A 25 -14.74 -18.68 -14.87
CA GLU A 25 -15.36 -19.71 -15.69
C GLU A 25 -14.91 -21.12 -15.25
N VAL A 26 -15.88 -22.02 -15.14
CA VAL A 26 -15.69 -23.43 -14.80
C VAL A 26 -15.74 -24.25 -16.10
N ASN A 27 -14.67 -25.01 -16.36
CA ASN A 27 -14.57 -25.97 -17.46
C ASN A 27 -14.69 -25.39 -18.90
N GLY A 28 -14.60 -24.08 -19.09
CA GLY A 28 -14.58 -23.46 -20.43
C GLY A 28 -15.91 -23.52 -21.20
N VAL A 29 -17.04 -23.76 -20.50
CA VAL A 29 -18.37 -23.90 -21.11
C VAL A 29 -19.30 -22.72 -20.73
N GLY A 30 -18.74 -21.55 -20.46
CA GLY A 30 -19.47 -20.31 -20.13
C GLY A 30 -20.12 -20.27 -18.74
N ARG A 31 -20.16 -21.39 -18.00
CA ARG A 31 -20.63 -21.42 -16.61
C ARG A 31 -19.61 -20.72 -15.72
N ARG A 32 -20.04 -19.70 -14.97
CA ARG A 32 -19.20 -19.02 -13.97
C ARG A 32 -19.59 -19.43 -12.56
N ASP A 33 -18.60 -19.62 -11.72
CA ASP A 33 -18.77 -19.97 -10.32
C ASP A 33 -17.60 -19.46 -9.48
N TRP A 34 -17.73 -19.56 -8.16
CA TRP A 34 -16.62 -19.32 -7.25
C TRP A 34 -15.66 -20.50 -7.28
N LEU A 35 -14.44 -20.23 -7.73
CA LEU A 35 -13.34 -21.19 -7.70
C LEU A 35 -12.60 -21.00 -6.38
N ARG A 36 -12.72 -21.99 -5.49
CA ARG A 36 -11.96 -22.06 -4.23
C ARG A 36 -10.56 -22.59 -4.49
N PHE A 37 -9.56 -21.98 -3.87
CA PHE A 37 -8.17 -22.42 -3.91
C PHE A 37 -7.43 -22.00 -2.65
N GLU A 38 -6.31 -22.64 -2.40
CA GLU A 38 -5.35 -22.25 -1.38
C GLU A 38 -4.20 -21.51 -2.02
N GLN A 39 -3.71 -20.44 -1.39
CA GLN A 39 -2.60 -19.66 -1.90
C GLN A 39 -1.78 -19.08 -0.74
N GLU A 40 -0.46 -19.24 -0.81
CA GLU A 40 0.46 -18.50 0.05
C GLU A 40 0.48 -17.03 -0.37
N ILE A 41 0.18 -16.15 0.58
CA ILE A 41 0.18 -14.70 0.43
C ILE A 41 1.29 -14.11 1.29
N HIS A 42 2.10 -13.26 0.66
CA HIS A 42 3.09 -12.44 1.33
C HIS A 42 2.54 -11.02 1.47
N TRP A 43 2.60 -10.48 2.67
CA TRP A 43 2.21 -9.10 2.97
C TRP A 43 3.45 -8.22 2.91
N ILE A 44 3.50 -7.35 1.89
CA ILE A 44 4.59 -6.42 1.65
C ILE A 44 4.21 -5.10 2.29
N ARG A 45 5.07 -4.59 3.17
CA ARG A 45 4.81 -3.30 3.83
C ARG A 45 5.36 -2.17 2.98
N GLU A 46 4.45 -1.38 2.42
CA GLU A 46 4.77 -0.24 1.56
C GLU A 46 4.24 1.05 2.19
N SER A 47 4.83 2.17 1.79
CA SER A 47 4.31 3.48 2.14
C SER A 47 4.13 4.37 0.91
N SER A 48 3.12 5.22 1.00
CA SER A 48 2.82 6.26 0.03
C SER A 48 2.72 7.58 0.76
N ALA A 49 3.40 8.59 0.22
CA ALA A 49 3.38 9.94 0.79
C ALA A 49 2.80 10.93 -0.23
N THR A 50 1.97 11.83 0.26
CA THR A 50 1.29 12.86 -0.55
C THR A 50 1.64 14.23 -0.04
N VAL A 51 2.04 15.13 -0.94
CA VAL A 51 2.21 16.56 -0.66
C VAL A 51 0.94 17.29 -1.05
N SER A 52 0.44 18.13 -0.14
CA SER A 52 -0.77 18.92 -0.32
C SER A 52 -0.49 20.41 -0.15
N PHE A 53 -1.19 21.24 -0.93
CA PHE A 53 -1.09 22.69 -0.92
C PHE A 53 -2.45 23.27 -0.52
N THR A 54 -2.48 24.14 0.48
CA THR A 54 -3.71 24.76 0.98
C THR A 54 -3.48 26.26 1.14
N HIS A 55 -4.26 27.10 0.49
CA HIS A 55 -4.17 28.56 0.62
C HIS A 55 -5.41 29.08 1.35
N GLY A 56 -5.21 29.70 2.53
CA GLY A 56 -6.33 30.23 3.32
C GLY A 56 -7.38 29.19 3.71
N GLY A 57 -6.96 27.93 3.89
CA GLY A 57 -7.85 26.79 4.18
C GLY A 57 -8.45 26.11 2.95
N VAL A 58 -8.24 26.65 1.75
CA VAL A 58 -8.76 26.07 0.50
C VAL A 58 -7.66 25.27 -0.20
N PRO A 59 -7.90 23.99 -0.55
CA PRO A 59 -6.95 23.20 -1.34
C PRO A 59 -6.65 23.91 -2.67
N VAL A 60 -5.37 24.10 -2.97
CA VAL A 60 -4.97 24.65 -4.26
C VAL A 60 -5.06 23.54 -5.30
N GLY A 61 -5.65 23.82 -6.47
CA GLY A 61 -5.78 22.87 -7.59
C GLY A 61 -4.46 22.46 -8.27
N VAL A 62 -3.34 22.50 -7.55
CA VAL A 62 -2.06 21.97 -7.99
C VAL A 62 -2.12 20.43 -7.91
N PRO A 63 -1.54 19.69 -8.88
CA PRO A 63 -1.48 18.24 -8.78
C PRO A 63 -0.85 17.85 -7.44
N ARG A 64 -1.55 17.03 -6.67
CA ARG A 64 -0.96 16.35 -5.52
C ARG A 64 0.20 15.52 -6.03
N SER A 65 1.41 15.78 -5.56
CA SER A 65 2.53 14.88 -5.84
C SER A 65 2.44 13.69 -4.89
N SER A 66 2.40 12.50 -5.49
CA SER A 66 2.42 11.21 -4.78
C SER A 66 3.79 10.59 -4.96
N TYR A 67 4.34 10.08 -3.87
CA TYR A 67 5.65 9.44 -3.82
C TYR A 67 5.47 7.99 -3.39
N SER A 68 6.27 7.08 -3.96
CA SER A 68 6.23 5.65 -3.68
C SER A 68 7.60 5.12 -3.22
N ASP A 69 7.58 3.95 -2.58
CA ASP A 69 8.76 3.30 -1.99
C ASP A 69 9.64 2.55 -3.01
N TYR A 70 9.81 3.09 -4.21
CA TYR A 70 10.62 2.47 -5.26
C TYR A 70 12.07 2.18 -4.81
N TRP A 71 12.62 3.02 -3.93
CA TRP A 71 13.98 2.91 -3.38
C TRP A 71 14.05 2.18 -2.04
N GLY A 72 12.92 1.74 -1.50
CA GLY A 72 12.84 1.06 -0.21
C GLY A 72 11.78 1.67 0.70
N PHE A 73 11.49 0.93 1.76
CA PHE A 73 10.43 1.26 2.71
C PHE A 73 10.66 2.63 3.38
N LEU A 74 9.65 3.49 3.32
CA LEU A 74 9.59 4.88 3.80
C LEU A 74 10.42 5.90 3.00
N GLU A 75 11.00 5.51 1.87
CA GLU A 75 11.67 6.49 0.99
C GLU A 75 10.68 7.43 0.30
N SER A 76 9.41 7.03 0.15
CA SER A 76 8.33 7.92 -0.29
C SER A 76 8.19 9.14 0.63
N LEU A 77 8.20 8.93 1.95
CA LEU A 77 8.07 9.99 2.96
C LEU A 77 9.27 10.94 2.93
N ASN A 78 10.49 10.41 2.88
CA ASN A 78 11.71 11.22 2.76
C ASN A 78 11.66 12.11 1.52
N SER A 79 11.31 11.52 0.38
CA SER A 79 11.22 12.22 -0.90
C SER A 79 10.12 13.29 -0.90
N ALA A 80 8.97 12.99 -0.29
CA ALA A 80 7.87 13.93 -0.17
C ALA A 80 8.22 15.13 0.70
N ILE A 81 8.91 14.93 1.83
CA ILE A 81 9.35 16.02 2.71
C ILE A 81 10.41 16.87 2.02
N GLN A 82 11.39 16.27 1.36
CA GLN A 82 12.38 17.02 0.57
C GLN A 82 11.71 17.85 -0.53
N GLY A 83 10.74 17.27 -1.24
CA GLY A 83 9.94 17.99 -2.25
C GLY A 83 9.12 19.13 -1.66
N ALA A 84 8.55 18.96 -0.47
CA ALA A 84 7.80 19.99 0.23
C ALA A 84 8.70 21.13 0.74
N GLN A 85 9.88 20.82 1.27
CA GLN A 85 10.90 21.80 1.66
C GLN A 85 11.39 22.62 0.46
N GLU A 86 11.68 21.95 -0.66
CA GLU A 86 12.06 22.62 -1.91
C GLU A 86 10.93 23.52 -2.45
N ALA A 87 9.69 23.06 -2.37
CA ALA A 87 8.54 23.88 -2.71
C ALA A 87 8.41 25.12 -1.79
N CYS A 88 8.71 24.99 -0.50
CA CYS A 88 8.73 26.13 0.42
C CYS A 88 9.79 27.16 0.00
N ARG A 89 11.03 26.72 -0.29
CA ARG A 89 12.11 27.61 -0.75
C ARG A 89 11.73 28.32 -2.04
N ARG A 90 11.28 27.57 -3.06
CA ARG A 90 10.92 28.11 -4.37
C ARG A 90 9.77 29.12 -4.30
N LEU A 91 8.80 28.89 -3.43
CA LEU A 91 7.62 29.74 -3.28
C LEU A 91 7.76 30.77 -2.15
N SER A 92 8.93 30.84 -1.51
CA SER A 92 9.17 31.69 -0.33
C SER A 92 8.10 31.52 0.77
N VAL A 93 7.63 30.28 0.98
CA VAL A 93 6.65 29.95 2.02
C VAL A 93 7.36 29.91 3.36
N THR A 94 6.91 30.77 4.26
CA THR A 94 7.33 30.80 5.67
C THR A 94 6.20 30.32 6.56
N ARG A 95 6.45 30.19 7.87
CA ARG A 95 5.42 29.82 8.86
C ARG A 95 4.23 30.79 8.91
N GLN A 96 4.41 32.02 8.45
CA GLN A 96 3.39 33.08 8.44
C GLN A 96 2.66 33.20 7.10
N SER A 97 3.04 32.39 6.10
CA SER A 97 2.40 32.42 4.80
C SER A 97 0.96 31.92 4.85
N SER A 98 0.09 32.51 4.02
CA SER A 98 -1.28 32.03 3.81
C SER A 98 -1.32 30.70 3.05
N LEU A 99 -0.28 30.41 2.28
CA LEU A 99 -0.05 29.12 1.62
C LEU A 99 0.60 28.15 2.61
N ARG A 100 -0.02 27.00 2.79
CA ARG A 100 0.43 25.90 3.62
C ARG A 100 0.77 24.70 2.75
N ILE A 101 1.92 24.10 3.02
CA ILE A 101 2.39 22.87 2.38
C ILE A 101 2.46 21.81 3.47
N ALA A 102 1.81 20.67 3.26
CA ALA A 102 1.79 19.58 4.24
C ALA A 102 2.00 18.23 3.57
N VAL A 103 2.74 17.35 4.25
CA VAL A 103 3.00 15.97 3.84
C VAL A 103 2.17 15.05 4.70
N SER A 104 1.45 14.13 4.06
CA SER A 104 0.76 13.02 4.73
C SER A 104 1.32 11.70 4.22
N VAL A 105 1.30 10.67 5.06
CA VAL A 105 1.81 9.34 4.73
C VAL A 105 0.81 8.27 5.15
N GLU A 106 0.71 7.25 4.32
CA GLU A 106 -0.01 6.01 4.60
C GLU A 106 0.97 4.84 4.47
N VAL A 107 0.89 3.91 5.42
CA VAL A 107 1.65 2.66 5.45
C VAL A 107 0.64 1.52 5.31
N LEU A 108 0.83 0.70 4.29
CA LEU A 108 -0.07 -0.38 3.91
C LEU A 108 0.68 -1.71 3.92
N ASP A 109 0.00 -2.76 4.39
CA ASP A 109 0.40 -4.13 4.11
C ASP A 109 -0.35 -4.59 2.86
N VAL A 110 0.39 -4.78 1.77
CA VAL A 110 -0.14 -5.09 0.45
C VAL A 110 0.00 -6.60 0.17
N PRO A 111 -1.09 -7.29 -0.20
CA PRO A 111 -1.04 -8.72 -0.48
C PRO A 111 -0.36 -8.98 -1.83
N ALA A 112 0.55 -9.96 -1.86
CA ALA A 112 1.30 -10.32 -3.04
C ALA A 112 1.64 -11.81 -3.08
N ILE A 113 1.98 -12.30 -4.27
CA ILE A 113 2.44 -13.68 -4.50
C ILE A 113 3.88 -13.62 -4.97
N ALA A 114 4.74 -14.51 -4.47
CA ALA A 114 6.10 -14.65 -4.98
C ALA A 114 6.06 -14.96 -6.50
N ALA A 115 6.79 -14.18 -7.29
CA ALA A 115 7.04 -14.52 -8.68
C ALA A 115 8.23 -15.48 -8.75
N SER A 116 8.16 -16.48 -9.64
CA SER A 116 9.32 -17.33 -9.93
C SER A 116 10.41 -16.49 -10.61
N GLY A 117 11.41 -16.08 -9.85
CA GLY A 117 12.58 -15.33 -10.33
C GLY A 117 13.10 -14.33 -9.31
N GLU A 118 14.42 -14.33 -9.06
CA GLU A 118 15.11 -13.22 -8.39
C GLU A 118 15.66 -12.30 -9.48
N VAL A 119 15.41 -10.99 -9.40
CA VAL A 119 16.04 -10.02 -10.30
C VAL A 119 17.29 -9.48 -9.58
N PRO A 120 18.50 -9.70 -10.10
CA PRO A 120 19.70 -9.11 -9.53
C PRO A 120 19.58 -7.58 -9.57
N THR A 121 19.91 -6.91 -8.47
CA THR A 121 19.96 -5.44 -8.45
C THR A 121 21.36 -4.94 -8.75
N LEU A 122 21.45 -3.68 -9.17
CA LEU A 122 22.70 -2.96 -9.42
C LEU A 122 23.43 -2.56 -8.12
N GLN A 123 22.85 -2.80 -6.93
CA GLN A 123 23.37 -2.36 -5.64
C GLN A 123 23.13 -3.44 -4.56
N ASP A 124 24.05 -4.39 -4.41
CA ASP A 124 24.31 -5.31 -3.27
C ASP A 124 23.14 -5.96 -2.50
N GLY A 125 21.90 -5.89 -3.00
CA GLY A 125 20.71 -6.53 -2.43
C GLY A 125 19.96 -7.34 -3.48
N ARG A 126 19.29 -8.41 -3.09
CA ARG A 126 18.40 -9.14 -4.00
C ARG A 126 17.00 -8.53 -3.89
N ARG A 127 16.50 -7.90 -4.96
CA ARG A 127 15.08 -7.50 -5.04
C ARG A 127 14.26 -8.76 -5.23
N ARG A 128 13.32 -8.98 -4.31
CA ARG A 128 12.33 -10.04 -4.46
C ARG A 128 11.29 -9.58 -5.47
N CYS A 129 10.85 -10.50 -6.30
CA CYS A 129 9.85 -10.23 -7.33
C CYS A 129 8.51 -10.78 -6.88
N PHE A 130 7.48 -9.94 -6.97
CA PHE A 130 6.14 -10.30 -6.57
C PHE A 130 5.13 -9.92 -7.64
N TYR A 131 4.02 -10.65 -7.65
CA TYR A 131 2.79 -10.25 -8.30
C TYR A 131 1.92 -9.53 -7.27
N MET A 132 1.83 -8.20 -7.37
CA MET A 132 1.00 -7.39 -6.48
C MET A 132 -0.49 -7.60 -6.80
N LEU A 133 -1.30 -7.84 -5.77
CA LEU A 133 -2.73 -8.14 -5.91
C LEU A 133 -3.64 -6.91 -5.77
N GLU A 134 -3.11 -5.71 -5.99
CA GLU A 134 -3.84 -4.45 -5.88
C GLU A 134 -4.83 -4.18 -7.02
N ARG A 135 -4.78 -4.97 -8.09
CA ARG A 135 -5.51 -4.62 -9.31
C ARG A 135 -7.02 -4.91 -9.20
N PRO A 136 -7.89 -3.99 -9.67
CA PRO A 136 -9.34 -4.17 -9.66
C PRO A 136 -9.87 -5.38 -10.43
N ASP A 137 -9.09 -5.93 -11.35
CA ASP A 137 -9.42 -7.11 -12.18
C ASP A 137 -9.08 -8.45 -11.50
N LEU A 138 -8.23 -8.44 -10.47
CA LEU A 138 -7.84 -9.60 -9.67
C LEU A 138 -8.58 -9.59 -8.33
N LYS A 139 -9.91 -9.73 -8.38
CA LYS A 139 -10.72 -9.75 -7.16
C LYS A 139 -10.69 -11.14 -6.51
N TRP A 140 -9.73 -11.33 -5.62
CA TRP A 140 -9.71 -12.49 -4.73
C TRP A 140 -10.47 -12.15 -3.45
N ALA A 141 -11.27 -13.08 -2.97
CA ALA A 141 -11.96 -12.97 -1.70
C ALA A 141 -11.43 -14.03 -0.74
N HIS A 142 -11.43 -13.73 0.56
CA HIS A 142 -11.38 -14.79 1.56
C HIS A 142 -12.58 -15.72 1.34
N PHE A 143 -12.34 -17.03 1.40
CA PHE A 143 -13.41 -17.99 1.18
C PHE A 143 -14.42 -17.92 2.33
N ASP A 144 -15.65 -17.52 1.99
CA ASP A 144 -16.79 -17.40 2.90
C ASP A 144 -18.04 -17.91 2.17
N ASN A 145 -18.41 -19.16 2.44
CA ASN A 145 -19.42 -19.86 1.63
C ASN A 145 -20.76 -19.13 1.63
N GLU A 146 -21.22 -18.64 2.79
CA GLU A 146 -22.52 -17.98 2.92
C GLU A 146 -22.61 -16.70 2.07
N LYS A 147 -21.59 -15.84 2.17
CA LYS A 147 -21.57 -14.56 1.44
C LYS A 147 -21.39 -14.75 -0.07
N LEU A 148 -20.54 -15.70 -0.46
CA LEU A 148 -20.26 -15.98 -1.86
C LEU A 148 -21.47 -16.62 -2.55
N ASP A 149 -22.16 -17.55 -1.88
CA ASP A 149 -23.39 -18.19 -2.37
C ASP A 149 -24.54 -17.19 -2.48
N ALA A 150 -24.71 -16.32 -1.47
CA ALA A 150 -25.71 -15.25 -1.50
C ALA A 150 -25.49 -14.31 -2.69
N TRP A 151 -24.23 -13.91 -2.94
CA TRP A 151 -23.89 -13.05 -4.08
C TRP A 151 -24.15 -13.74 -5.43
N SER A 152 -23.76 -15.00 -5.58
CA SER A 152 -24.01 -15.78 -6.80
C SER A 152 -25.50 -15.97 -7.09
N SER A 153 -26.29 -16.22 -6.03
CA SER A 153 -27.71 -16.54 -6.10
C SER A 153 -28.62 -15.31 -6.19
N ALA A 154 -28.08 -14.10 -6.02
CA ALA A 154 -28.82 -12.85 -6.13
C ALA A 154 -29.51 -12.72 -7.50
N LYS A 155 -30.78 -12.32 -7.48
CA LYS A 155 -31.69 -12.33 -8.65
C LYS A 155 -31.61 -11.06 -9.48
N SER A 156 -31.03 -10.00 -8.93
CA SER A 156 -30.87 -8.70 -9.60
C SER A 156 -29.46 -8.15 -9.50
N LEU A 157 -29.12 -7.27 -10.43
CA LEU A 157 -27.83 -6.56 -10.43
C LEU A 157 -27.68 -5.68 -9.17
N ASP A 158 -28.76 -5.01 -8.75
CA ASP A 158 -28.77 -4.14 -7.56
C ASP A 158 -28.52 -4.92 -6.27
N GLU A 159 -29.11 -6.11 -6.15
CA GLU A 159 -28.85 -7.03 -5.04
C GLU A 159 -27.40 -7.49 -5.04
N ARG A 160 -26.85 -7.86 -6.20
CA ARG A 160 -25.43 -8.19 -6.35
C ARG A 160 -24.51 -7.05 -5.97
N TYR A 161 -24.85 -5.81 -6.32
CA TYR A 161 -24.05 -4.63 -5.93
C TYR A 161 -24.04 -4.42 -4.42
N LYS A 162 -25.20 -4.55 -3.76
CA LYS A 162 -25.29 -4.45 -2.31
C LYS A 162 -24.44 -5.53 -1.63
N LEU A 163 -24.60 -6.79 -2.05
CA LEU A 163 -23.85 -7.93 -1.50
C LEU A 163 -22.36 -7.87 -1.82
N HIS A 164 -21.95 -7.30 -2.95
CA HIS A 164 -20.55 -7.18 -3.34
C HIS A 164 -19.72 -6.42 -2.29
N SER A 165 -20.32 -5.42 -1.63
CA SER A 165 -19.64 -4.66 -0.57
C SER A 165 -19.37 -5.49 0.69
N ALA A 166 -20.18 -6.54 0.92
CA ALA A 166 -20.07 -7.43 2.08
C ALA A 166 -19.11 -8.61 1.87
N ILE A 167 -18.72 -8.91 0.62
CA ILE A 167 -17.72 -9.94 0.33
C ILE A 167 -16.38 -9.54 0.98
N PRO A 168 -15.72 -10.47 1.72
CA PRO A 168 -14.44 -10.20 2.36
C PRO A 168 -13.32 -10.26 1.32
N TRP A 169 -13.22 -9.24 0.49
CA TRP A 169 -12.19 -9.12 -0.52
C TRP A 169 -10.80 -9.05 0.11
N LEU A 170 -9.84 -9.77 -0.46
CA LEU A 170 -8.42 -9.61 -0.14
C LEU A 170 -7.99 -8.23 -0.63
N ARG A 171 -7.53 -7.38 0.29
CA ARG A 171 -7.19 -5.97 0.03
C ARG A 171 -5.97 -5.54 0.82
N PRO A 172 -5.28 -4.46 0.42
CA PRO A 172 -4.30 -3.80 1.26
C PRO A 172 -4.91 -3.44 2.63
N ALA A 173 -4.14 -3.68 3.69
CA ALA A 173 -4.53 -3.34 5.05
C ALA A 173 -3.78 -2.07 5.49
N LEU A 174 -4.52 -1.07 5.96
CA LEU A 174 -3.92 0.14 6.54
C LEU A 174 -3.28 -0.20 7.88
N VAL A 175 -1.96 -0.04 7.97
CA VAL A 175 -1.16 -0.28 9.18
C VAL A 175 -1.06 0.98 10.01
N ALA A 176 -0.69 2.08 9.34
CA ALA A 176 -0.52 3.38 9.98
C ALA A 176 -0.83 4.49 8.98
N SER A 177 -1.33 5.60 9.48
CA SER A 177 -1.44 6.84 8.72
C SER A 177 -1.06 8.02 9.60
N ALA A 178 -0.44 9.03 8.99
CA ALA A 178 -0.14 10.28 9.65
C ALA A 178 -0.47 11.43 8.69
N SER A 179 -1.51 12.18 9.03
CA SER A 179 -1.89 13.39 8.30
C SER A 179 -1.03 14.56 8.75
N ALA A 180 -0.52 15.34 7.79
CA ALA A 180 0.34 16.49 8.04
C ALA A 180 1.53 16.17 8.99
N ILE A 181 2.13 14.98 8.83
CA ILE A 181 3.30 14.53 9.62
C ILE A 181 4.46 15.53 9.52
N TRP A 182 4.50 16.26 8.40
CA TRP A 182 5.30 17.45 8.23
C TRP A 182 4.42 18.57 7.64
N SER A 183 4.67 19.82 8.05
CA SER A 183 3.98 21.00 7.52
C SER A 183 4.87 22.24 7.56
N SER A 184 4.65 23.14 6.59
CA SER A 184 5.32 24.45 6.52
C SER A 184 5.05 25.31 7.75
N ASP A 185 3.85 25.24 8.32
CA ASP A 185 3.46 26.04 9.50
C ASP A 185 4.37 25.77 10.71
N SER A 186 4.86 24.53 10.83
CA SER A 186 5.70 24.09 11.94
C SER A 186 7.19 24.02 11.57
N HIS A 187 7.51 23.75 10.30
CA HIS A 187 8.84 23.33 9.87
C HIS A 187 9.36 24.02 8.60
N ALA A 188 8.75 25.11 8.13
CA ALA A 188 9.20 25.81 6.91
C ALA A 188 10.69 26.21 6.96
N ASP A 189 11.21 26.53 8.14
CA ASP A 189 12.61 26.98 8.34
C ASP A 189 13.53 25.85 8.83
N CYS A 190 13.04 24.61 8.90
CA CYS A 190 13.82 23.48 9.37
C CYS A 190 14.39 22.71 8.18
N ASP A 191 15.71 22.66 8.10
CA ASP A 191 16.39 21.72 7.19
C ASP A 191 16.38 20.31 7.80
N GLY A 192 16.07 19.31 6.97
CA GLY A 192 16.03 17.90 7.36
C GLY A 192 14.70 17.45 7.98
N LEU A 193 14.72 16.24 8.54
CA LEU A 193 13.52 15.61 9.12
C LEU A 193 13.35 16.03 10.59
N PRO A 194 12.16 16.51 11.01
CA PRO A 194 11.93 16.83 12.41
C PRO A 194 11.95 15.56 13.28
N PRO A 195 12.25 15.67 14.59
CA PRO A 195 12.35 14.50 15.48
C PRO A 195 11.11 13.61 15.50
N SER A 196 9.91 14.19 15.38
CA SER A 196 8.65 13.44 15.30
C SER A 196 8.57 12.54 14.06
N VAL A 197 9.05 13.02 12.91
CA VAL A 197 9.12 12.24 11.67
C VAL A 197 10.19 11.15 11.79
N GLN A 198 11.36 11.48 12.36
CA GLN A 198 12.41 10.50 12.58
C GLN A 198 11.93 9.36 13.49
N GLN A 199 11.21 9.69 14.56
CA GLN A 199 10.62 8.70 15.47
C GLN A 199 9.59 7.82 14.74
N PHE A 200 8.69 8.43 13.98
CA PHE A 200 7.72 7.68 13.17
C PHE A 200 8.40 6.68 12.23
N ILE A 201 9.47 7.12 11.53
CA ILE A 201 10.24 6.24 10.65
C ILE A 201 10.89 5.09 11.43
N ALA A 202 11.49 5.40 12.59
CA ALA A 202 12.13 4.40 13.44
C ALA A 202 11.13 3.34 13.93
N ASP A 203 9.96 3.77 14.40
CA ASP A 203 8.90 2.89 14.90
C ASP A 203 8.37 1.97 13.80
N GLN A 204 8.10 2.53 12.61
CA GLN A 204 7.61 1.75 11.48
C GLN A 204 8.64 0.74 10.97
N ARG A 205 9.93 1.10 10.95
CA ARG A 205 11.02 0.17 10.60
C ARG A 205 11.19 -0.93 11.64
N LEU A 206 11.05 -0.63 12.92
CA LEU A 206 11.12 -1.61 14.00
C LEU A 206 9.97 -2.63 13.89
N GLN A 207 8.74 -2.14 13.72
CA GLN A 207 7.55 -2.98 13.54
C GLN A 207 7.68 -3.88 12.30
N ALA A 208 8.21 -3.36 11.19
CA ALA A 208 8.44 -4.15 9.99
C ALA A 208 9.48 -5.27 10.22
N LYS A 209 10.55 -5.00 10.96
CA LYS A 209 11.58 -6.02 11.30
C LYS A 209 11.04 -7.12 12.18
N GLN A 210 10.22 -6.79 13.18
CA GLN A 210 9.59 -7.79 14.06
C GLN A 210 8.73 -8.77 13.25
N GLY A 211 7.95 -8.27 12.29
CA GLY A 211 7.20 -9.14 11.37
C GLY A 211 8.10 -10.05 10.52
N VAL A 212 9.23 -9.54 10.02
CA VAL A 212 10.19 -10.35 9.25
C VAL A 212 10.80 -11.49 10.08
N GLU A 213 11.16 -11.23 11.34
CA GLU A 213 11.75 -12.24 12.22
C GLU A 213 10.76 -13.38 12.54
N GLU A 214 9.48 -13.07 12.71
CA GLU A 214 8.43 -14.07 12.90
C GLU A 214 8.27 -14.96 11.66
N VAL A 215 8.30 -14.38 10.46
CA VAL A 215 8.28 -15.14 9.20
C VAL A 215 9.53 -16.02 9.06
N GLY A 216 10.71 -15.50 9.41
CA GLY A 216 11.96 -16.24 9.35
C GLY A 216 12.02 -17.45 10.29
N ARG A 217 11.37 -17.36 11.46
CA ARG A 217 11.26 -18.49 12.41
C ARG A 217 10.25 -19.54 11.94
N ALA A 218 9.12 -19.12 11.35
CA ALA A 218 8.10 -20.02 10.84
C ALA A 218 8.57 -20.89 9.65
N ALA A 219 9.53 -20.40 8.85
CA ALA A 219 10.08 -21.13 7.71
C ALA A 219 11.15 -22.20 8.06
N VAL A 220 11.53 -22.34 9.34
CA VAL A 220 12.59 -23.25 9.80
C VAL A 220 12.06 -24.43 10.64
N CYS A 221 10.73 -24.55 10.79
CA CYS A 221 10.07 -25.67 11.46
C CYS A 221 9.35 -26.57 10.44
#